data_AF-A0A6G3D878-F1
#
_entry.id   AF-A0A6G3D878-F1
#
_cell.length_a   1.000
_cell.length_b   1.000
_cell.length_c   1.000
_cell.angle_alpha   90.00
_cell.angle_beta   90.00
_cell.angle_gamma   90.00
#
_symmetry.space_group_name_H-M   'P 1'
#
loop_
_entity.id
_entity.type
_entity.pdbx_description
1 polymer ?
#
loop_
_entity_poly.entity_id
_entity_poly.type
_entity_poly.pdbx_seq_one_letter_code
_entity_poly.pdbx_strand_id
1 'polypeptide(L)' 'KSSYSSGSDGDCVEVASCPGTVHVRDSKVRQGAQLAVSPAAWTRFLSSTCVHEMAGRTRTLTTS' A
#
# COMPACT_ATOMS: atom_id res chain seq x y z
N LYS A 1 18.39 -9.48 20.32
CA LYS A 1 18.67 -9.72 18.88
C LYS A 1 17.34 -9.67 18.15
N SER A 2 17.04 -8.54 17.53
CA SER A 2 15.84 -8.34 16.75
C SER A 2 16.29 -7.86 15.37
N SER A 3 16.49 -8.81 14.48
CA SER A 3 16.73 -8.56 13.06
C SER A 3 16.15 -9.75 12.31
N TYR A 4 14.83 -9.72 12.10
CA TYR A 4 14.23 -10.45 11.00
C TYR A 4 14.57 -9.67 9.73
N SER A 5 15.79 -9.86 9.24
CA SER A 5 16.21 -9.42 7.91
C SER A 5 16.65 -10.67 7.15
N SER A 6 15.67 -11.53 6.86
CA SER A 6 15.86 -12.67 5.97
C SER A 6 15.07 -12.40 4.70
N GLY A 7 15.77 -11.88 3.69
CA GLY A 7 15.26 -11.73 2.33
C GLY A 7 15.12 -10.26 1.91
N SER A 8 16.21 -9.64 1.48
CA SER A 8 16.16 -8.40 0.67
C SER A 8 15.72 -8.70 -0.77
N ASP A 9 14.69 -9.53 -0.91
CA ASP A 9 13.98 -9.81 -2.15
C ASP A 9 12.53 -9.30 -2.02
N GLY A 10 12.36 -8.18 -1.32
CA GLY A 10 11.06 -7.50 -1.27
C GLY A 10 10.64 -7.08 -2.67
N ASP A 11 9.38 -7.31 -2.99
CA ASP A 11 8.75 -6.77 -4.20
C ASP A 11 8.92 -5.25 -4.19
N CYS A 12 9.71 -4.74 -5.14
CA CYS A 12 10.07 -3.34 -5.21
C CYS A 12 9.08 -2.64 -6.15
N VAL A 13 8.13 -1.90 -5.59
CA VAL A 13 7.16 -1.13 -6.39
C VAL A 13 7.57 0.34 -6.48
N GLU A 14 7.36 0.93 -7.66
CA GLU A 14 7.58 2.36 -7.93
C GLU A 14 6.23 3.03 -8.20
N VAL A 15 6.00 4.18 -7.59
CA VAL A 15 4.76 4.95 -7.71
C VAL A 15 5.06 6.34 -8.27
N ALA A 16 4.33 6.73 -9.32
CA ALA A 16 4.42 8.05 -9.92
C ALA A 16 3.05 8.73 -9.95
N SER A 17 2.95 9.90 -9.31
CA SER A 17 1.75 10.74 -9.34
C SER A 17 1.81 11.70 -10.54
N CYS A 18 0.87 11.53 -11.47
CA CYS A 18 0.67 12.43 -12.60
C CYS A 18 -0.67 13.17 -12.46
N PRO A 19 -0.86 14.32 -13.14
CA PRO A 19 -2.15 14.99 -13.15
C PRO A 19 -3.26 14.03 -13.62
N GLY A 20 -4.22 13.73 -12.74
CA GLY A 20 -5.36 12.86 -13.03
C GLY A 20 -5.10 11.35 -12.98
N THR A 21 -3.88 10.87 -12.74
CA THR A 21 -3.57 9.43 -12.69
C THR A 21 -2.36 9.11 -11.81
N VAL A 22 -2.44 8.02 -11.06
CA VAL A 22 -1.32 7.44 -10.31
C VAL A 22 -0.90 6.15 -11.02
N HIS A 23 0.38 6.09 -11.38
CA HIS A 23 0.98 4.91 -12.00
C HIS A 23 1.74 4.11 -10.94
N VAL A 24 1.49 2.79 -10.90
CA VAL A 24 2.20 1.84 -10.05
C VAL A 24 2.78 0.76 -10.93
N ARG A 25 4.08 0.49 -10.79
CA ARG A 25 4.76 -0.59 -11.50
C ARG A 25 5.71 -1.34 -10.59
N ASP A 26 6.02 -2.56 -10.99
CA ASP A 26 7.12 -3.32 -10.42
C ASP A 26 8.46 -2.81 -11.00
N SER A 27 9.39 -2.45 -10.11
CA SER A 27 10.72 -1.93 -10.46
C SER A 27 11.58 -2.97 -11.17
N LYS A 28 11.40 -4.27 -10.83
CA LYS A 28 12.15 -5.38 -11.42
C LYS A 28 11.60 -5.78 -12.78
N VAL A 29 10.32 -5.55 -13.05
CA VAL A 29 9.66 -5.84 -14.33
C VAL A 29 9.34 -4.54 -15.08
N ARG A 30 10.39 -3.83 -15.53
CA ARG A 30 10.25 -2.54 -16.24
C ARG A 30 9.40 -2.59 -17.52
N GLN A 31 9.31 -3.75 -18.18
CA GLN A 31 8.50 -4.00 -19.38
C GLN A 31 7.13 -4.64 -19.05
N GLY A 32 6.82 -4.79 -17.77
CA GLY A 32 5.60 -5.43 -17.29
C GLY A 32 4.38 -4.52 -17.34
N ALA A 33 3.22 -5.10 -17.06
CA ALA A 33 1.98 -4.35 -16.93
C ALA A 33 2.09 -3.30 -15.80
N GLN A 34 1.56 -2.10 -16.07
CA GLN A 34 1.53 -1.01 -15.10
C GLN A 34 0.08 -0.72 -14.73
N LEU A 35 -0.17 -0.52 -13.44
CA LEU A 35 -1.48 -0.14 -12.95
C LEU A 35 -1.61 1.39 -13.02
N ALA A 36 -2.65 1.86 -13.70
CA ALA A 36 -3.01 3.27 -13.75
C ALA A 36 -4.36 3.48 -13.05
N VAL A 37 -4.36 4.19 -11.92
CA VAL A 37 -5.57 4.45 -11.12
C VAL A 37 -5.83 5.94 -10.99
N SER A 38 -7.08 6.33 -10.77
CA SER A 38 -7.39 7.71 -10.43
C SER A 38 -6.83 8.07 -9.05
N PRO A 39 -6.48 9.34 -8.80
CA PRO A 39 -6.03 9.80 -7.49
C PRO A 39 -7.03 9.48 -6.37
N ALA A 40 -8.34 9.57 -6.65
CA ALA A 40 -9.39 9.25 -5.69
C ALA A 40 -9.39 7.75 -5.30
N ALA A 41 -9.19 6.86 -6.28
CA ALA A 41 -9.07 5.42 -6.02
C ALA A 41 -7.80 5.11 -5.21
N TRP A 42 -6.67 5.77 -5.52
CA TRP A 42 -5.43 5.63 -4.77
C TRP A 42 -5.56 6.09 -3.31
N THR A 43 -6.19 7.25 -3.06
CA THR A 43 -6.47 7.72 -1.70
C THR A 43 -7.37 6.76 -0.93
N ARG A 44 -8.40 6.20 -1.58
CA ARG A 44 -9.25 5.17 -0.96
C ARG A 44 -8.48 3.91 -0.60
N PHE A 45 -7.58 3.45 -1.47
CA PHE A 45 -6.71 2.31 -1.18
C PHE A 45 -5.87 2.55 0.08
N LEU A 46 -5.19 3.70 0.18
CA LEU A 46 -4.40 4.06 1.37
C LEU A 46 -5.25 4.28 2.63
N SER A 47 -6.48 4.77 2.47
CA SER A 47 -7.40 4.92 3.60
C SER A 47 -7.93 3.57 4.07
N SER A 48 -8.10 2.59 3.16
CA SER A 48 -8.54 1.24 3.51
C SER A 48 -7.52 0.49 4.37
N THR A 49 -6.23 0.80 4.21
CA THR A 49 -5.15 0.21 5.03
C THR A 49 -5.04 0.86 6.41
N CYS A 50 -5.31 2.17 6.56
CA CYS A 50 -5.36 2.78 7.89
C CYS A 50 -6.57 2.30 8.71
N VAL A 51 -7.71 2.06 8.07
CA VAL A 51 -8.88 1.47 8.75
C VAL A 51 -8.69 -0.02 9.04
N HIS A 52 -7.83 -0.76 8.32
CA HIS A 52 -7.50 -2.14 8.68
C HIS A 52 -6.69 -2.22 9.97
N GLU A 53 -5.75 -1.30 10.18
CA GLU A 53 -4.98 -1.21 11.43
C GLU A 53 -5.87 -0.80 12.62
N MET A 54 -6.83 0.11 12.39
CA MET A 54 -7.81 0.53 13.39
C MET A 54 -8.90 -0.52 13.66
N ALA A 55 -9.32 -1.28 12.64
CA ALA A 55 -10.27 -2.40 12.74
C ALA A 55 -9.66 -3.60 13.49
N GLY A 56 -8.34 -3.83 13.35
CA GLY A 56 -7.60 -4.81 14.14
C GLY A 56 -7.48 -4.44 15.63
N ARG A 57 -7.66 -3.16 15.99
CA ARG A 57 -7.68 -2.66 17.37
C ARG A 57 -9.07 -2.38 17.95
N THR A 58 -10.15 -2.54 17.18
CA THR A 58 -11.52 -2.36 17.71
C THR A 58 -11.99 -3.59 18.49
N ARG A 59 -11.18 -4.08 19.44
CA ARG A 59 -11.69 -4.91 20.53
C ARG A 59 -12.36 -3.96 21.53
N THR A 60 -13.69 -3.85 21.40
CA THR A 60 -14.64 -3.61 22.51
C THR A 60 -14.14 -2.69 23.63
N LEU A 61 -14.27 -1.38 23.46
CA LEU A 61 -14.45 -0.48 24.61
C LEU A 61 -15.96 -0.34 24.84
N THR A 62 -16.54 -1.33 25.52
CA THR A 62 -17.80 -1.15 26.24
C THR A 62 -17.44 -0.43 27.54
N THR A 63 -17.74 0.87 27.61
CA THR A 63 -17.66 1.65 28.83
C THR A 63 -18.72 1.15 29.82
N SER A 64 -18.27 0.74 31.00
CA SER A 64 -19.13 0.51 32.18
C SER A 64 -19.47 1.83 32.87
#